data_AF-A0AA39PET9-F1
#
_entry.id   AF-A0AA39PET9-F1
#
_cell.length_a   1.000
_cell.length_b   1.000
_cell.length_c   1.000
_cell.angle_alpha   90.00
_cell.angle_beta   90.00
_cell.angle_gamma   90.00
#
_symmetry.space_group_name_H-M   'P 1'
#
loop_
_entity.id
_entity.type
_entity.pdbx_description
1 polymer ?
#
loop_
_entity_poly.entity_id
_entity_poly.type
_entity_poly.pdbx_seq_one_letter_code
_entity_poly.pdbx_strand_id
1 'polypeptide(L)'
;MKVAFSTAFLAALFAGASASAVIPRDIFNPPILSPSTGTTWTVNTTQTVSWDTSNPPDLITGRNFSSIRLTKGDRQLPVVLADKFDILLGKIDVEVPWVIEGDDYAIILFGDSGNWSEDFSIKGGPAA
;
A
#
# COMPACT_ATOMS: atom_id res chain seq x y z
N MET A 1 -9.00 -75.50 25.79
CA MET A 1 -8.13 -74.64 26.62
C MET A 1 -8.11 -73.24 26.01
N LYS A 2 -8.36 -72.24 26.85
CA LYS A 2 -8.33 -70.76 26.70
C LYS A 2 -7.91 -70.11 25.35
N VAL A 3 -8.80 -69.20 24.94
CA VAL A 3 -8.69 -68.06 23.99
C VAL A 3 -7.36 -67.27 24.03
N ALA A 4 -6.99 -66.69 22.89
CA ALA A 4 -6.37 -65.37 22.83
C ALA A 4 -6.72 -64.64 21.52
N PHE A 5 -7.55 -63.59 21.62
CA PHE A 5 -7.70 -62.56 20.59
C PHE A 5 -6.47 -61.65 20.66
N SER A 6 -5.71 -61.53 19.58
CA SER A 6 -4.65 -60.51 19.48
C SER A 6 -5.18 -59.30 18.73
N THR A 7 -5.62 -58.31 19.51
CA THR A 7 -5.99 -56.97 19.04
C THR A 7 -4.70 -56.24 18.64
N ALA A 8 -4.39 -56.17 17.35
CA ALA A 8 -3.27 -55.37 16.87
C ALA A 8 -3.60 -53.88 16.98
N PHE A 9 -2.71 -53.18 17.68
CA PHE A 9 -2.78 -51.81 18.16
C PHE A 9 -2.76 -50.80 16.99
N LEU A 10 -3.84 -50.01 16.82
CA LEU A 10 -3.82 -48.81 15.97
C LEU A 10 -2.99 -47.73 16.70
N ALA A 11 -1.71 -47.60 16.36
CA ALA A 11 -0.90 -46.48 16.82
C ALA A 11 -1.28 -45.23 15.99
N ALA A 12 -1.89 -44.25 16.65
CA ALA A 12 -2.40 -43.04 16.04
C ALA A 12 -1.25 -42.16 15.49
N LEU A 13 -1.33 -41.84 14.20
CA LEU A 13 -0.60 -40.72 13.59
C LEU A 13 -1.31 -39.41 13.97
N PHE A 14 -0.98 -38.85 15.12
CA PHE A 14 -1.19 -37.42 15.35
C PHE A 14 0.16 -36.73 15.21
N ALA A 15 0.55 -36.46 13.95
CA ALA A 15 1.59 -35.47 13.69
C ALA A 15 1.05 -34.13 14.20
N GLY A 16 1.67 -33.61 15.27
CA GLY A 16 1.27 -32.35 15.89
C GLY A 16 1.30 -31.22 14.87
N ALA A 17 0.13 -30.63 14.59
CA ALA A 17 0.07 -29.36 13.92
C ALA A 17 0.72 -28.32 14.84
N SER A 18 1.95 -27.92 14.55
CA SER A 18 2.56 -26.76 15.20
C SER A 18 1.74 -25.54 14.79
N ALA A 19 0.93 -25.01 15.70
CA ALA A 19 0.28 -23.73 15.50
C ALA A 19 1.38 -22.66 15.44
N SER A 20 1.65 -22.10 14.26
CA SER A 20 2.46 -20.89 14.16
C SER A 20 1.76 -19.78 14.92
N ALA A 21 2.45 -19.15 15.88
CA ALA A 21 1.93 -17.97 16.55
C ALA A 21 1.63 -16.89 15.51
N VAL A 22 0.37 -16.45 15.42
CA VAL A 22 -0.03 -15.32 14.58
C VAL A 22 0.42 -14.06 15.32
N ILE A 23 1.47 -13.42 14.84
CA ILE A 23 1.88 -12.10 15.35
C ILE A 23 1.00 -11.05 14.64
N PRO A 24 0.24 -10.23 15.38
CA PRO A 24 -0.58 -9.19 14.78
C PRO A 24 0.32 -8.19 14.03
N ARG A 25 -0.16 -7.74 12.87
CA ARG A 25 0.46 -6.65 12.09
C ARG A 25 -0.53 -5.50 12.05
N ASP A 26 -0.04 -4.29 12.17
CA ASP A 26 -0.86 -3.08 12.20
C ASP A 26 -0.96 -2.44 10.81
N ILE A 27 -2.08 -1.75 10.62
CA ILE A 27 -2.33 -0.88 9.48
C ILE A 27 -1.46 0.36 9.64
N PHE A 28 -0.68 0.72 8.62
CA PHE A 28 0.13 1.94 8.63
C PHE A 28 -0.39 2.92 7.57
N ASN A 29 -0.93 4.05 8.04
CA ASN A 29 -1.54 5.09 7.22
C ASN A 29 -0.80 6.42 7.38
N PRO A 30 0.44 6.56 6.84
CA PRO A 30 1.27 7.73 7.08
C PRO A 30 0.70 8.99 6.42
N PRO A 31 0.74 10.16 7.09
CA PRO A 31 0.38 11.44 6.51
C PRO A 31 1.22 11.74 5.26
N ILE A 32 0.57 12.08 4.14
CA ILE A 32 1.27 12.57 2.94
C ILE A 32 1.69 14.02 3.19
N LEU A 33 2.95 14.34 2.85
CA LEU A 33 3.54 15.67 3.01
C LEU A 33 3.61 16.43 1.69
N SER A 34 3.83 15.72 0.57
CA SER A 34 3.82 16.26 -0.79
C SER A 34 3.28 15.20 -1.76
N PRO A 35 2.41 15.56 -2.71
CA PRO A 35 1.87 16.90 -2.95
C PRO A 35 0.87 17.33 -1.86
N SER A 36 0.66 18.64 -1.75
CA SER A 36 -0.29 19.27 -0.82
C SER A 36 -0.94 20.50 -1.46
N THR A 37 -1.86 21.17 -0.74
CA THR A 37 -2.55 22.37 -1.22
C THR A 37 -1.56 23.41 -1.77
N GLY A 38 -1.80 23.86 -3.01
CA GLY A 38 -0.96 24.82 -3.72
C GLY A 38 0.22 24.22 -4.49
N THR A 39 0.46 22.91 -4.36
CA THR A 39 1.42 22.19 -5.21
C THR A 39 0.95 22.21 -6.66
N THR A 40 1.87 22.43 -7.59
CA THR A 40 1.61 22.33 -9.03
C THR A 40 2.63 21.40 -9.67
N TRP A 41 2.15 20.35 -10.32
CA TRP A 41 2.93 19.45 -11.15
C TRP A 41 2.76 19.79 -12.62
N THR A 42 3.83 19.59 -13.39
CA THR A 42 3.78 19.67 -14.86
C THR A 42 3.78 18.25 -15.43
N VAL A 43 2.91 17.98 -16.39
CA VAL A 43 2.88 16.68 -17.10
C VAL A 43 4.26 16.34 -17.71
N ASN A 44 4.56 15.04 -17.81
CA ASN A 44 5.83 14.50 -18.32
C ASN A 44 7.08 15.02 -17.57
N THR A 45 6.94 15.45 -16.32
CA THR A 45 8.07 15.76 -15.44
C THR A 45 8.17 14.74 -14.31
N THR A 46 9.33 14.66 -13.69
CA THR A 46 9.53 13.88 -12.47
C THR A 46 9.21 14.74 -11.26
N GLN A 47 8.40 14.21 -10.35
CA GLN A 47 8.00 14.89 -9.12
C GLN A 47 8.21 13.97 -7.92
N THR A 48 8.54 14.55 -6.77
CA THR A 48 8.73 13.78 -5.53
C THR A 48 7.42 13.75 -4.74
N VAL A 49 6.92 12.54 -4.50
CA VAL A 49 5.91 12.27 -3.49
C VAL A 49 6.62 11.98 -2.18
N SER A 50 6.15 12.54 -1.07
CA SER A 50 6.70 12.28 0.26
C SER A 50 5.62 12.16 1.34
N TRP A 51 5.94 11.41 2.40
CA TRP A 51 5.05 11.12 3.51
C TRP A 51 5.84 10.94 4.80
N ASP A 52 5.18 11.08 5.94
CA ASP A 52 5.81 10.99 7.25
C ASP A 52 5.98 9.54 7.70
N THR A 53 7.22 9.14 7.98
CA THR A 53 7.59 7.81 8.50
C THR A 53 8.19 7.87 9.90
N SER A 54 7.94 8.95 10.65
CA SER A 54 8.55 9.19 11.98
C SER A 54 8.02 8.25 13.07
N ASN A 55 6.78 7.76 12.95
CA ASN A 55 6.11 6.93 13.95
C ASN A 55 5.48 5.65 13.35
N PRO A 56 6.27 4.73 12.78
CA PRO A 56 5.74 3.48 12.25
C PRO A 56 5.46 2.45 13.36
N PRO A 57 4.43 1.59 13.20
CA PRO A 57 4.28 0.38 14.02
C PRO A 57 5.47 -0.58 13.84
N ASP A 58 5.72 -1.43 14.83
CA ASP A 58 6.80 -2.43 14.78
C ASP A 58 6.63 -3.43 13.63
N LEU A 59 5.38 -3.82 13.35
CA LEU A 59 5.01 -4.75 12.30
C LEU A 59 3.91 -4.17 11.43
N ILE A 60 4.23 -3.93 10.16
CA ILE A 60 3.33 -3.28 9.20
C ILE A 60 2.78 -4.32 8.22
N THR A 61 1.47 -4.35 8.05
CA THR A 61 0.82 -5.15 7.01
C THR A 61 1.13 -4.57 5.63
N GLY A 62 1.47 -5.42 4.66
CA GLY A 62 1.67 -4.97 3.27
C GLY A 62 2.89 -4.05 3.05
N ARG A 63 3.81 -3.91 4.02
CA ARG A 63 4.94 -2.97 4.00
C ARG A 63 5.64 -2.80 2.66
N ASN A 64 5.96 -3.90 1.97
CA ASN A 64 6.72 -3.91 0.71
C ASN A 64 5.85 -4.00 -0.55
N PHE A 65 4.54 -3.86 -0.40
CA PHE A 65 3.55 -3.96 -1.48
C PHE A 65 2.75 -2.67 -1.63
N SER A 66 3.34 -1.55 -1.21
CA SER A 66 2.71 -0.24 -1.29
C SER A 66 2.60 0.27 -2.71
N SER A 67 1.69 1.22 -2.92
CA SER A 67 1.50 1.85 -4.23
C SER A 67 0.98 3.28 -4.13
N ILE A 68 1.21 4.07 -5.16
CA ILE A 68 0.64 5.41 -5.30
C ILE A 68 -0.33 5.40 -6.49
N ARG A 69 -1.55 5.88 -6.27
CA ARG A 69 -2.60 6.05 -7.30
C ARG A 69 -2.90 7.53 -7.48
N LEU A 70 -3.26 7.91 -8.71
CA LEU A 70 -3.70 9.27 -9.02
C LEU A 70 -5.22 9.33 -9.10
N THR A 71 -5.80 10.42 -8.62
CA THR A 71 -7.24 10.69 -8.66
C THR A 71 -7.48 12.08 -9.26
N LYS A 72 -8.67 12.29 -9.82
CA LYS A 72 -9.18 13.60 -10.23
C LYS A 72 -10.62 13.72 -9.73
N GLY A 73 -10.90 14.70 -8.87
CA GLY A 73 -12.13 14.77 -8.09
C GLY A 73 -12.34 13.51 -7.26
N ASP A 74 -13.51 12.91 -7.34
CA ASP A 74 -13.88 11.67 -6.64
C ASP A 74 -13.44 10.39 -7.36
N ARG A 75 -12.80 10.51 -8.52
CA ARG A 75 -12.49 9.38 -9.40
C ARG A 75 -11.02 9.02 -9.36
N GLN A 76 -10.73 7.78 -9.00
CA GLN A 76 -9.42 7.19 -9.23
C GLN A 76 -9.18 7.00 -10.74
N LEU A 77 -8.06 7.52 -11.22
CA LEU A 77 -7.62 7.34 -12.60
C LEU A 77 -7.00 5.95 -12.76
N PRO A 78 -7.05 5.34 -13.97
CA PRO A 78 -6.43 4.06 -14.25
C PRO A 78 -4.90 4.20 -14.43
N VAL A 79 -4.24 4.95 -13.53
CA VAL A 79 -2.81 5.22 -13.55
C VAL A 79 -2.20 4.84 -12.20
N VAL A 80 -1.09 4.12 -12.29
CA VAL A 80 -0.23 3.76 -11.16
C VAL A 80 1.01 4.63 -11.24
N LEU A 81 1.22 5.49 -10.24
CA LEU A 81 2.41 6.35 -10.20
C LEU A 81 3.65 5.61 -9.68
N ALA A 82 3.44 4.69 -8.73
CA ALA A 82 4.46 3.78 -8.23
C ALA A 82 3.82 2.52 -7.62
N ASP A 83 4.54 1.40 -7.63
CA ASP A 83 4.12 0.14 -7.01
C ASP A 83 5.28 -0.62 -6.36
N LYS A 84 4.94 -1.59 -5.49
CA LYS A 84 5.86 -2.58 -4.90
C LYS A 84 7.07 -1.98 -4.18
N PHE A 85 6.82 -0.92 -3.42
CA PHE A 85 7.86 -0.27 -2.60
C PHE A 85 7.63 -0.48 -1.11
N ASP A 86 8.68 -0.24 -0.32
CA ASP A 86 8.62 -0.19 1.14
C ASP A 86 8.00 1.15 1.58
N ILE A 87 6.86 1.10 2.28
CA ILE A 87 6.20 2.30 2.79
C ILE A 87 7.09 3.11 3.76
N LEU A 88 8.19 2.57 4.26
CA LEU A 88 9.13 3.32 5.10
C LEU A 88 10.19 4.11 4.32
N LEU A 89 10.14 4.14 2.98
CA LEU A 89 11.01 5.01 2.19
C LEU A 89 10.79 6.51 2.47
N GLY A 90 9.58 6.90 2.86
CA GLY A 90 9.20 8.29 3.16
C GLY A 90 9.11 9.21 1.95
N LYS A 91 9.62 8.77 0.80
CA LYS A 91 9.50 9.47 -0.48
C LYS A 91 9.76 8.55 -1.66
N ILE A 92 9.23 8.93 -2.81
CA ILE A 92 9.53 8.32 -4.11
C ILE A 92 9.35 9.35 -5.23
N ASP A 93 10.21 9.28 -6.23
CA ASP A 93 10.07 10.07 -7.44
C ASP A 93 9.14 9.35 -8.42
N VAL A 94 8.18 10.08 -8.99
CA VAL A 94 7.18 9.57 -9.93
C VAL A 94 7.18 10.40 -11.20
N GLU A 95 6.86 9.77 -12.32
CA GLU A 95 6.57 10.50 -13.56
C GLU A 95 5.12 10.98 -13.56
N VAL A 96 4.93 12.27 -13.82
CA VAL A 96 3.60 12.85 -13.96
C VAL A 96 3.02 12.43 -15.31
N PRO A 97 1.90 11.69 -15.35
CA PRO A 97 1.33 11.21 -16.59
C PRO A 97 0.78 12.37 -17.45
N TRP A 98 0.64 12.12 -18.75
CA TRP A 98 -0.08 13.02 -19.63
C TRP A 98 -1.59 12.97 -19.35
N VAL A 99 -2.12 13.99 -18.69
CA VAL A 99 -3.53 14.09 -18.25
C VAL A 99 -4.09 15.48 -18.52
N ILE A 100 -5.42 15.61 -18.58
CA ILE A 100 -6.11 16.91 -18.74
C ILE A 100 -5.73 17.83 -17.59
N GLU A 101 -5.35 19.07 -17.86
CA GLU A 101 -5.00 19.98 -16.78
C GLU A 101 -6.17 20.22 -15.80
N GLY A 102 -5.85 20.53 -14.55
CA GLY A 102 -6.83 20.67 -13.48
C GLY A 102 -6.20 21.08 -12.16
N ASP A 103 -7.04 21.36 -11.17
CA ASP A 103 -6.69 21.74 -9.81
C ASP A 103 -7.32 20.83 -8.73
N ASP A 104 -8.01 19.79 -9.18
CA ASP A 104 -8.75 18.80 -8.38
C ASP A 104 -8.06 17.43 -8.36
N TYR A 105 -6.72 17.40 -8.42
CA TYR A 105 -5.96 16.16 -8.35
C TYR A 105 -5.59 15.82 -6.91
N ALA A 106 -5.66 14.54 -6.54
CA ALA A 106 -5.07 14.02 -5.31
C ALA A 106 -4.35 12.69 -5.58
N ILE A 107 -3.40 12.33 -4.72
CA ILE A 107 -2.84 10.98 -4.72
C ILE A 107 -3.44 10.16 -3.58
N ILE A 108 -3.48 8.84 -3.77
CA ILE A 108 -3.71 7.89 -2.69
C ILE A 108 -2.45 7.06 -2.50
N LEU A 109 -1.87 7.12 -1.30
CA LEU A 109 -0.79 6.25 -0.86
C LEU A 109 -1.39 5.00 -0.21
N PHE A 110 -1.23 3.85 -0.85
CA PHE A 110 -1.66 2.55 -0.35
C PHE A 110 -0.52 1.82 0.35
N GLY A 111 -0.75 1.41 1.59
CA GLY A 111 -0.10 0.25 2.22
C GLY A 111 -1.05 -0.93 2.15
N ASP A 112 -1.65 -1.26 3.28
CA ASP A 112 -2.83 -2.12 3.41
C ASP A 112 -4.15 -1.33 3.41
N SER A 113 -4.13 -0.08 3.86
CA SER A 113 -5.17 0.95 3.63
C SER A 113 -4.64 2.09 2.76
N GLY A 114 -5.54 2.97 2.28
CA GLY A 114 -5.18 4.15 1.49
C GLY A 114 -5.25 5.45 2.30
N ASN A 115 -4.20 6.28 2.23
CA ASN A 115 -4.22 7.66 2.71
C ASN A 115 -4.29 8.64 1.53
N TRP A 116 -5.09 9.70 1.65
CA TRP A 116 -5.25 10.71 0.62
C TRP A 116 -4.36 11.91 0.89
N SER A 117 -3.79 12.50 -0.17
CA SER A 117 -3.21 13.84 -0.10
C SER A 117 -4.30 14.90 -0.03
N GLU A 118 -3.91 16.14 0.26
CA GLU A 118 -4.72 17.29 -0.12
C GLU A 118 -4.77 17.43 -1.65
N ASP A 119 -5.71 18.24 -2.14
CA ASP A 119 -5.84 18.54 -3.56
C ASP A 119 -4.67 19.40 -4.06
N PHE A 120 -4.24 19.15 -5.30
CA PHE A 120 -3.18 19.86 -5.98
C PHE A 120 -3.46 20.01 -7.48
N SER A 121 -2.64 20.80 -8.17
CA SER A 121 -2.78 21.06 -9.59
C SER A 121 -1.84 20.24 -10.46
N ILE A 122 -2.34 19.80 -11.63
CA ILE A 122 -1.51 19.30 -12.73
C ILE A 122 -1.75 20.18 -13.96
N LYS A 123 -0.66 20.70 -14.57
CA LYS A 123 -0.69 21.64 -15.69
C LYS A 123 0.15 21.15 -16.89
N GLY A 124 -0.06 21.79 -18.05
CA GLY A 124 0.67 21.54 -19.28
C GLY A 124 0.11 20.40 -20.15
N GLY A 125 -0.96 19.75 -19.69
CA GLY A 125 -1.75 18.82 -20.47
C GLY A 125 -2.80 19.51 -21.35
N PRO A 126 -3.68 18.75 -22.02
CA PRO A 126 -4.80 19.34 -22.75
C PRO A 126 -5.78 20.03 -21.80
N ALA A 127 -6.39 21.12 -22.26
CA ALA A 127 -7.51 21.75 -21.57
C ALA A 127 -8.74 20.82 -21.56
N ALA A 128 -9.58 20.97 -20.53
CA ALA A 128 -10.84 20.23 -20.38
C ALA A 128 -11.91 20.71 -21.38
#